data_AF-A0A1L9QL11-F1
#
_entry.id   AF-A0A1L9QL11-F1
#
_cell.length_a   1.000
_cell.length_b   1.000
_cell.length_c   1.000
_cell.angle_alpha   90.00
_cell.angle_beta   90.00
_cell.angle_gamma   90.00
#
_symmetry.space_group_name_H-M   'P 1'
#
loop_
_entity.id
_entity.type
_entity.pdbx_description
1 polymer ?
#
loop_
_entity_poly.entity_id
_entity_poly.type
_entity_poly.pdbx_seq_one_letter_code
_entity_poly.pdbx_strand_id
1 'polypeptide(L)'
;MILLRALYVITPKDDLKKKLSQLDLDTDLEYILSEDFVWSYNRANTENEDDNFEVKLLFLMYLRNEYLSEQTYKQILDDPLIKLELFDKWWTMARYFEDDSCSEIEKKIDPCIANLLVDTGIKRVDSWINKMKKITK
;
A
#
# COMPACT_ATOMS: atom_id res chain seq x y z
N MET A 1 -4.91 9.20 22.86
CA MET A 1 -4.28 8.87 21.57
C MET A 1 -4.86 7.57 21.09
N ILE A 2 -5.57 7.58 19.96
CA ILE A 2 -6.13 6.38 19.33
C ILE A 2 -5.10 5.93 18.29
N LEU A 3 -4.53 4.74 18.46
CA LEU A 3 -3.66 4.13 17.45
C LEU A 3 -4.57 3.39 16.48
N LEU A 4 -4.50 3.76 15.20
CA LEU A 4 -5.25 3.11 14.14
C LEU A 4 -4.32 2.21 13.32
N ARG A 5 -4.93 1.22 12.67
CA ARG A 5 -4.24 0.47 11.64
C ARG A 5 -4.21 1.34 10.39
N ALA A 6 -3.01 1.64 9.90
CA ALA A 6 -2.82 2.29 8.62
C ALA A 6 -2.22 1.31 7.60
N LEU A 7 -2.65 1.48 6.36
CA LEU A 7 -2.05 0.88 5.18
C LEU A 7 -1.18 1.95 4.50
N TYR A 8 0.06 1.60 4.23
CA TYR A 8 1.02 2.41 3.49
C TYR A 8 1.21 1.77 2.13
N VAL A 9 0.88 2.51 1.07
CA VAL A 9 1.15 2.12 -0.31
C VAL A 9 2.37 2.89 -0.76
N ILE A 10 3.46 2.18 -0.99
CA ILE A 10 4.75 2.71 -1.40
C ILE A 10 4.91 2.40 -2.89
N THR A 11 4.93 3.44 -3.71
CA THR A 11 4.93 3.33 -5.17
C THR A 11 6.25 3.84 -5.74
N PRO A 12 7.00 3.02 -6.51
CA PRO A 12 8.22 3.46 -7.17
C PRO A 12 7.90 4.49 -8.25
N LYS A 13 8.69 5.57 -8.27
CA LYS A 13 8.58 6.62 -9.28
C LYS A 13 9.13 6.13 -10.63
N ASP A 14 8.63 6.73 -11.71
CA ASP A 14 9.08 6.41 -13.07
C ASP A 14 10.59 6.54 -13.25
N ASP A 15 11.22 7.49 -12.56
CA ASP A 15 12.66 7.68 -12.63
C ASP A 15 13.44 6.52 -12.00
N LEU A 16 12.91 5.89 -10.95
CA LEU A 16 13.49 4.66 -10.41
C LEU A 16 13.36 3.54 -11.45
N LYS A 17 12.17 3.34 -12.02
CA LYS A 17 11.91 2.29 -13.03
C LYS A 17 12.83 2.43 -14.24
N LYS A 18 12.97 3.65 -14.78
CA LYS A 18 13.91 3.94 -15.87
C LYS A 18 15.34 3.62 -15.49
N LYS A 19 15.76 3.98 -14.26
CA LYS A 19 17.10 3.68 -13.78
C LYS A 19 17.33 2.17 -13.68
N LEU A 20 16.40 1.43 -13.08
CA LEU A 20 16.50 -0.02 -12.94
C LEU A 20 16.68 -0.71 -14.30
N SER A 21 15.90 -0.30 -15.32
CA SER A 21 16.02 -0.86 -16.68
C SER A 21 17.35 -0.59 -17.40
N GLN A 22 18.17 0.33 -16.87
CA GLN A 22 19.49 0.67 -17.41
C GLN A 22 20.62 -0.04 -16.67
N LEU A 23 20.32 -0.70 -15.57
CA LEU A 23 21.29 -1.44 -14.76
C LEU A 23 21.23 -2.92 -15.15
N ASP A 24 22.39 -3.57 -15.15
CA ASP A 24 22.49 -5.02 -15.30
C ASP A 24 22.15 -5.68 -13.95
N LEU A 25 20.85 -5.76 -13.65
CA LEU A 25 20.30 -6.33 -12.42
C LEU A 25 19.70 -7.71 -12.70
N ASP A 26 19.60 -8.50 -11.64
CA ASP A 26 18.77 -9.70 -11.67
C ASP A 26 17.30 -9.34 -11.95
N THR A 27 16.64 -10.07 -12.84
CA THR A 27 15.28 -9.80 -13.30
C THR A 27 14.27 -9.79 -12.15
N ASP A 28 14.43 -10.68 -11.15
CA ASP A 28 13.52 -10.73 -10.01
C ASP A 28 13.70 -9.49 -9.14
N LEU A 29 14.93 -9.00 -9.00
CA LEU A 29 15.22 -7.77 -8.26
C LEU A 29 14.65 -6.53 -8.97
N GLU A 30 14.81 -6.42 -10.29
CA GLU A 30 14.21 -5.34 -11.07
C GLU A 30 12.68 -5.33 -10.91
N TYR A 31 12.06 -6.50 -11.01
CA TYR A 31 10.62 -6.67 -10.83
C TYR A 31 10.18 -6.22 -9.43
N ILE A 32 10.81 -6.75 -8.38
CA ILE A 32 10.46 -6.41 -6.98
C ILE A 32 10.54 -4.90 -6.74
N LEU A 33 11.58 -4.22 -7.22
CA LEU A 33 11.78 -2.79 -6.98
C LEU A 33 10.88 -1.89 -7.85
N SER A 34 10.27 -2.45 -8.90
CA SER A 34 9.40 -1.73 -9.83
C SER A 34 7.91 -1.83 -9.48
N GLU A 35 7.56 -2.69 -8.53
CA GLU A 35 6.20 -2.92 -8.06
C GLU A 35 5.82 -2.07 -6.83
N ASP A 36 4.51 -1.94 -6.60
CA ASP A 36 3.97 -1.28 -5.41
C ASP A 36 4.11 -2.18 -4.17
N PHE A 37 4.54 -1.60 -3.07
CA PHE A 37 4.57 -2.27 -1.76
C PHE A 37 3.39 -1.81 -0.92
N VAL A 38 2.63 -2.76 -0.37
CA VAL A 38 1.54 -2.47 0.56
C VAL A 38 1.90 -2.99 1.94
N TRP A 39 2.11 -2.08 2.88
CA TRP A 39 2.49 -2.39 4.26
C TRP A 39 1.39 -1.99 5.22
N SER A 40 1.22 -2.76 6.29
CA SER A 40 0.31 -2.39 7.38
C SER A 40 1.09 -2.01 8.63
N TYR A 41 0.75 -0.88 9.24
CA TYR A 41 1.38 -0.40 10.47
C TYR A 41 0.29 -0.19 11.54
N ASN A 42 0.41 -0.90 12.66
CA ASN A 42 -0.60 -0.92 13.73
C ASN A 42 -0.38 0.15 14.80
N ARG A 43 0.51 1.11 14.53
CA ARG A 43 0.88 2.20 15.45
C ARG A 43 0.70 3.57 14.82
N ALA A 44 -0.09 3.67 13.77
CA ALA A 44 -0.25 4.92 13.06
C ALA A 44 -1.08 5.91 13.89
N ASN A 45 -0.54 7.11 14.00
CA ASN A 45 -1.15 8.28 14.59
C ASN A 45 -1.71 9.16 13.47
N THR A 46 -2.99 9.51 13.57
CA THR A 46 -3.67 10.39 12.61
C THR A 46 -3.24 11.85 12.75
N GLU A 47 -2.73 12.24 13.92
CA GLU A 47 -2.36 13.63 14.24
C GLU A 47 -0.88 13.93 14.00
N ASN A 48 -0.05 12.91 13.79
CA ASN A 48 1.39 13.07 13.58
C ASN A 48 1.84 12.48 12.23
N GLU A 49 2.64 13.26 11.51
CA GLU A 49 3.30 12.83 10.28
C GLU A 49 4.62 12.09 10.54
N ASP A 50 5.12 12.08 11.78
CA ASP A 50 6.38 11.43 12.14
C ASP A 50 6.43 9.95 11.75
N ASP A 51 5.30 9.25 11.86
CA ASP A 51 5.18 7.85 11.44
C ASP A 51 5.48 7.65 9.95
N ASN A 52 5.21 8.67 9.12
CA ASN A 52 5.56 8.60 7.70
C ASN A 52 7.08 8.54 7.54
N PHE A 53 7.83 9.35 8.29
CA PHE A 53 9.30 9.32 8.25
C PHE A 53 9.85 7.99 8.76
N GLU A 54 9.26 7.43 9.82
CA GLU A 54 9.63 6.11 10.32
C GLU A 54 9.42 5.01 9.26
N VAL A 55 8.25 4.98 8.62
CA VAL A 55 7.93 3.96 7.60
C VAL A 55 8.86 4.07 6.40
N LYS A 56 9.19 5.29 5.95
CA LYS A 56 10.17 5.51 4.86
C LYS A 56 11.54 4.93 5.20
N LEU A 57 12.04 5.19 6.40
CA LEU A 57 13.34 4.67 6.84
C LEU A 57 13.32 3.15 7.00
N LEU A 58 12.26 2.60 7.61
CA LEU A 58 12.06 1.16 7.73
C LEU A 58 12.02 0.47 6.36
N PHE A 59 11.37 1.09 5.37
CA PHE A 59 11.34 0.58 4.00
C PHE A 59 12.74 0.50 3.38
N LEU A 60 13.53 1.57 3.49
CA LEU A 60 14.92 1.56 2.99
C LEU A 60 15.80 0.55 3.72
N MET A 61 15.63 0.40 5.04
CA MET A 61 16.34 -0.61 5.84
C MET A 61 15.97 -2.03 5.40
N TYR A 62 14.69 -2.29 5.18
CA TYR A 62 14.19 -3.58 4.72
C TYR A 62 14.74 -3.93 3.34
N LEU A 63 14.69 -3.01 2.37
CA LEU A 63 15.25 -3.26 1.04
C LEU A 63 16.74 -3.61 1.11
N ARG A 64 17.49 -2.89 1.95
CA ARG A 64 18.91 -3.17 2.18
C ARG A 64 19.16 -4.51 2.86
N ASN A 65 18.30 -4.93 3.78
CA ASN A 65 18.49 -6.17 4.51
C ASN A 65 18.14 -7.40 3.67
N GLU A 66 17.02 -7.34 2.95
CA GLU A 66 16.45 -8.51 2.26
C GLU A 66 16.95 -8.66 0.82
N TYR A 67 17.15 -7.56 0.10
CA TYR A 67 17.30 -7.60 -1.36
C TYR A 67 18.62 -7.02 -1.86
N LEU A 68 19.20 -6.04 -1.16
CA LEU A 68 20.28 -5.23 -1.70
C LEU A 68 21.57 -5.43 -0.91
N SER A 69 22.57 -6.06 -1.54
CA SER A 69 23.95 -5.97 -1.07
C SER A 69 24.38 -4.50 -0.97
N GLU A 70 25.42 -4.19 -0.18
CA GLU A 70 25.92 -2.82 -0.05
C GLU A 70 26.31 -2.19 -1.41
N GLN A 71 26.88 -2.99 -2.30
CA GLN A 71 27.26 -2.55 -3.64
C GLN A 71 26.02 -2.25 -4.50
N THR A 72 25.05 -3.17 -4.52
CA THR A 72 23.80 -3.03 -5.27
C THR A 72 22.98 -1.84 -4.75
N TYR A 73 22.90 -1.68 -3.44
CA TYR A 73 22.21 -0.55 -2.80
C TYR A 73 22.78 0.78 -3.27
N LYS A 74 24.12 0.93 -3.22
CA LYS A 74 24.81 2.14 -3.67
C LYS A 74 24.62 2.37 -5.17
N GLN A 75 24.65 1.32 -5.99
CA GLN A 75 24.45 1.41 -7.44
C GLN A 75 23.04 1.90 -7.80
N ILE A 76 22.01 1.37 -7.13
CA ILE A 76 20.62 1.72 -7.41
C ILE A 76 20.25 3.08 -6.81
N LEU A 77 20.71 3.40 -5.59
CA LEU A 77 20.24 4.59 -4.86
C LEU A 77 21.22 5.76 -4.86
N ASP A 78 22.41 5.59 -5.44
CA ASP A 78 23.50 6.58 -5.52
C ASP A 78 24.13 6.99 -4.19
N ASP A 79 23.72 6.41 -3.07
CA ASP A 79 24.24 6.72 -1.73
C ASP A 79 24.28 5.43 -0.89
N PRO A 80 25.38 5.14 -0.17
CA PRO A 80 25.47 3.97 0.71
C PRO A 80 24.76 4.15 2.06
N LEU A 81 24.24 5.34 2.40
CA LEU A 81 23.61 5.63 3.69
C LEU A 81 22.08 5.68 3.56
N ILE A 82 21.37 5.24 4.59
CA ILE A 82 19.90 5.32 4.65
C ILE A 82 19.50 6.73 5.10
N LYS A 83 18.74 7.43 4.26
CA LYS A 83 18.26 8.79 4.52
C LYS A 83 16.88 9.00 3.88
N LEU A 84 16.08 9.92 4.43
CA LEU A 84 14.73 10.20 3.94
C LEU A 84 14.71 10.69 2.49
N GLU A 85 15.72 11.48 2.11
CA GLU A 85 15.83 12.05 0.76
C GLU A 85 15.97 10.97 -0.31
N LEU A 86 16.54 9.81 0.01
CA LEU A 86 16.59 8.67 -0.91
C LEU A 86 15.21 8.09 -1.15
N PHE A 87 14.42 7.95 -0.08
CA PHE A 87 13.04 7.52 -0.23
C PHE A 87 12.30 8.51 -1.11
N ASP A 88 12.36 9.80 -0.77
CA ASP A 88 11.62 10.85 -1.45
C ASP A 88 12.09 11.07 -2.89
N LYS A 89 13.33 10.69 -3.24
CA LYS A 89 13.82 10.69 -4.61
C LYS A 89 13.17 9.60 -5.46
N TRP A 90 13.02 8.40 -4.92
CA TRP A 90 12.74 7.20 -5.72
C TRP A 90 11.34 6.61 -5.54
N TRP A 91 10.66 6.90 -4.43
CA TRP A 91 9.32 6.41 -4.13
C TRP A 91 8.37 7.54 -3.74
N THR A 92 7.09 7.24 -3.84
CA THR A 92 6.00 8.00 -3.22
C THR A 92 5.32 7.12 -2.19
N MET A 93 4.64 7.72 -1.21
CA MET A 93 3.92 6.97 -0.20
C MET A 93 2.55 7.59 0.05
N ALA A 94 1.51 6.78 -0.06
CA ALA A 94 0.16 7.12 0.35
C ALA A 94 -0.21 6.36 1.62
N ARG A 95 -0.90 7.03 2.55
CA ARG A 95 -1.35 6.47 3.82
C ARG A 95 -2.88 6.42 3.83
N TYR A 96 -3.42 5.26 4.15
CA TYR A 96 -4.86 5.01 4.26
C TYR A 96 -5.16 4.47 5.66
N PHE A 97 -6.22 4.95 6.28
CA PHE A 97 -6.69 4.42 7.56
C PHE A 97 -7.83 3.44 7.30
N GLU A 98 -7.80 2.29 7.99
CA GLU A 98 -8.89 1.34 7.97
C GLU A 98 -9.94 1.82 8.99
N ASP A 99 -10.90 2.64 8.54
CA ASP A 99 -11.98 3.17 9.39
C ASP A 99 -13.04 2.09 9.70
N ASP A 100 -13.55 1.43 8.65
CA ASP A 100 -14.51 0.33 8.76
C ASP A 100 -14.19 -0.75 7.72
N SER A 101 -14.27 -2.01 8.11
CA SER A 101 -14.20 -3.12 7.15
C SER A 101 -15.45 -3.18 6.27
N CYS A 102 -15.36 -3.75 5.06
CA CYS A 102 -16.54 -3.99 4.22
C CYS A 102 -17.65 -4.75 4.98
N SER A 103 -17.27 -5.67 5.87
CA SER A 103 -18.21 -6.45 6.68
C SER A 103 -18.97 -5.60 7.72
N GLU A 104 -18.35 -4.52 8.23
CA GLU A 104 -18.98 -3.57 9.13
C GLU A 104 -19.85 -2.59 8.37
N ILE A 105 -19.38 -2.13 7.20
CA ILE A 105 -20.17 -1.28 6.30
C ILE A 105 -21.44 -2.01 5.87
N GLU A 106 -21.35 -3.28 5.46
CA GLU A 106 -22.51 -4.11 5.08
C GLU A 106 -23.59 -4.16 6.19
N LYS A 107 -23.18 -4.16 7.46
CA LYS A 107 -24.10 -4.15 8.62
C LYS A 107 -24.71 -2.78 8.91
N LYS A 108 -24.08 -1.70 8.46
CA LYS A 108 -24.53 -0.31 8.66
C LYS A 108 -25.45 0.19 7.55
N ILE A 109 -25.48 -0.48 6.39
CA ILE A 109 -26.30 -0.07 5.24
C ILE A 109 -27.79 -0.24 5.57
N ASP A 110 -28.54 0.86 5.39
CA ASP A 110 -29.98 0.87 5.60
C ASP A 110 -30.71 -0.08 4.61
N PRO A 111 -31.71 -0.84 5.09
CA PRO A 111 -32.53 -1.73 4.27
C PRO A 111 -33.13 -1.11 3.00
N CYS A 112 -33.61 0.13 3.08
CA CYS A 112 -34.20 0.82 1.96
C CYS A 112 -33.16 1.14 0.88
N ILE A 113 -31.90 1.40 1.27
CA ILE A 113 -30.81 1.66 0.32
C ILE A 113 -30.39 0.37 -0.39
N ALA A 114 -30.30 -0.77 0.32
CA ALA A 114 -29.97 -2.06 -0.29
C ALA A 114 -30.97 -2.48 -1.39
N ASN A 115 -32.23 -2.09 -1.24
CA ASN A 115 -33.28 -2.36 -2.24
C ASN A 115 -33.12 -1.56 -3.54
N LEU A 116 -32.31 -0.49 -3.55
CA LEU A 116 -32.01 0.29 -4.76
C LEU A 116 -30.99 -0.39 -5.68
N LEU A 117 -30.31 -1.44 -5.21
CA LEU A 117 -29.34 -2.18 -6.01
C LEU A 117 -30.04 -2.88 -7.19
N VAL A 118 -29.47 -2.77 -8.39
CA VAL A 118 -29.98 -3.42 -9.61
C VAL A 118 -29.05 -4.55 -10.02
N ASP A 119 -29.61 -5.62 -10.58
CA ASP A 119 -28.83 -6.75 -11.06
C ASP A 119 -27.87 -6.30 -12.18
N THR A 120 -26.65 -6.80 -12.10
CA THR A 120 -25.53 -6.46 -12.97
C THR A 120 -25.37 -7.45 -14.13
N GLY A 121 -26.05 -8.59 -14.07
CA GLY A 121 -25.86 -9.73 -14.98
C GLY A 121 -24.65 -10.60 -14.61
N ILE A 122 -23.87 -10.20 -13.60
CA ILE A 122 -22.73 -10.97 -13.09
C ILE A 122 -23.21 -11.85 -11.95
N LYS A 123 -23.38 -13.15 -12.22
CA LYS A 123 -23.97 -14.15 -11.29
C LYS A 123 -23.46 -14.06 -9.84
N ARG A 124 -22.15 -13.88 -9.64
CA ARG A 124 -21.55 -13.75 -8.30
C ARG A 124 -22.02 -12.48 -7.58
N VAL A 125 -22.04 -11.35 -8.28
CA VAL A 125 -22.45 -10.05 -7.73
C VAL A 125 -23.95 -10.04 -7.47
N ASP A 126 -24.75 -10.54 -8.41
CA ASP A 126 -26.22 -10.60 -8.25
C ASP A 126 -26.61 -11.54 -7.09
N SER A 127 -25.85 -12.61 -6.84
CA SER A 127 -26.05 -13.45 -5.65
C SER A 127 -25.78 -12.69 -4.35
N TRP A 128 -24.74 -11.85 -4.31
CA TRP A 128 -24.44 -10.98 -3.16
C TRP A 128 -25.48 -9.87 -3.00
N ILE A 129 -25.92 -9.20 -4.08
CA ILE A 129 -27.04 -8.21 -4.05
C ILE A 129 -28.29 -8.84 -3.46
N ASN A 130 -28.64 -10.06 -3.89
CA ASN A 130 -29.78 -10.80 -3.36
C ASN A 130 -29.63 -11.12 -1.86
N LYS A 131 -28.41 -11.30 -1.33
CA LYS A 131 -28.18 -11.44 0.11
C LYS A 131 -28.36 -10.11 0.83
N MET A 132 -27.82 -9.02 0.29
CA MET A 132 -27.97 -7.66 0.85
C MET A 132 -29.46 -7.24 0.94
N LYS A 133 -30.26 -7.58 -0.09
CA LYS A 133 -31.73 -7.38 -0.09
C LYS A 133 -32.51 -8.34 0.81
N LYS A 134 -31.86 -9.37 1.37
CA LYS A 134 -32.49 -10.39 2.24
C LYS A 134 -32.08 -10.27 3.71
N ILE A 135 -30.90 -9.73 4.02
CA ILE A 135 -30.47 -9.34 5.38
C ILE A 135 -31.45 -8.32 6.00
N THR A 136 -32.32 -7.78 5.16
CA THR A 136 -33.21 -6.64 5.35
C THR A 136 -34.69 -7.03 5.45
N LYS A 137 -34.98 -8.32 5.75
CA LYS A 137 -36.32 -8.83 6.07
C LYS A 137 -36.42 -9.33 7.51
#